data_AF-A0A5J5UPD1-F1
#
_entry.id   AF-A0A5J5UPD1-F1
#
_cell.length_a   1.000
_cell.length_b   1.000
_cell.length_c   1.000
_cell.angle_alpha   90.00
_cell.angle_beta   90.00
_cell.angle_gamma   90.00
#
_symmetry.space_group_name_H-M   'P 1'
#
loop_
_entity.id
_entity.type
_entity.pdbx_description
1 polymer ?
#
loop_
_entity_poly.entity_id
_entity_poly.type
_entity_poly.pdbx_seq_one_letter_code
_entity_poly.pdbx_strand_id
1 'polypeptide(L)'
;MSTNSDDLQIASEDAVYDFVLKWARAQYPKLEDRREVLGSHLAQYIRFPYMTCRKLKKVLTCNDFDQDVASKLVLEALFYKADAPYRQRSLAAEESVTSNRRFIERAYKYRPVKVVEFELPRQQCVVYLDLKREECVNLFPSGRVYSQAFHLGGQGFFLSAHCNMDQQSSFHCLGLFLGMQEKGSASFAVDYEFAARLKPTEEFVCKYKGNYTFTGGKAVGYRNLFAVPWTSFVAEDSIYFINGILHLRAELTIRLCS
;
A
#
# COMPACT_ATOMS: atom_id res chain seq x y z
N MET A 1 15.51 1.55 28.21
CA MET A 1 14.72 2.10 27.08
C MET A 1 14.92 1.17 25.90
N SER A 2 14.02 0.23 25.68
CA SER A 2 14.01 -0.59 24.47
C SER A 2 13.53 0.29 23.31
N THR A 3 14.45 0.71 22.44
CA THR A 3 14.09 1.35 21.18
C THR A 3 13.40 0.31 20.30
N ASN A 4 12.06 0.34 20.29
CA ASN A 4 11.26 -0.51 19.41
C ASN A 4 11.50 -0.04 17.96
N SER A 5 12.18 -0.85 17.15
CA SER A 5 12.50 -0.53 15.74
C SER A 5 11.25 -0.30 14.88
N ASP A 6 10.08 -0.70 15.37
CA ASP A 6 8.81 -0.65 14.64
C ASP A 6 8.28 0.78 14.50
N ASP A 7 8.68 1.68 15.39
CA ASP A 7 8.22 3.08 15.41
C ASP A 7 9.02 3.98 14.45
N LEU A 8 10.09 3.46 13.85
CA LEU A 8 10.84 4.18 12.84
C LEU A 8 10.00 4.31 11.56
N GLN A 9 9.71 5.56 11.18
CA GLN A 9 8.97 5.84 9.95
C GLN A 9 9.76 5.43 8.71
N ILE A 10 9.41 4.28 8.15
CA ILE A 10 10.02 3.69 6.96
C ILE A 10 9.07 3.90 5.78
N ALA A 11 9.60 4.16 4.58
CA ALA A 11 8.76 4.36 3.40
C ALA A 11 7.86 3.15 3.10
N SER A 12 8.47 1.97 2.98
CA SER A 12 7.83 0.67 2.78
C SER A 12 8.85 -0.44 3.05
N GLU A 13 8.39 -1.68 3.18
CA GLU A 13 9.32 -2.81 3.33
C GLU A 13 10.17 -3.05 2.07
N ASP A 14 9.61 -2.74 0.89
CA ASP A 14 10.36 -2.74 -0.37
C ASP A 14 11.59 -1.82 -0.30
N ALA A 15 11.48 -0.67 0.39
CA ALA A 15 12.59 0.26 0.57
C ALA A 15 13.63 -0.26 1.57
N VAL A 16 13.21 -1.02 2.60
CA VAL A 16 14.13 -1.72 3.52
C VAL A 16 14.96 -2.73 2.76
N TYR A 17 14.31 -3.55 1.94
CA TYR A 17 15.00 -4.53 1.09
C TYR A 17 16.03 -3.85 0.17
N ASP A 18 15.64 -2.80 -0.55
CA ASP A 18 16.55 -2.09 -1.46
C ASP A 18 17.73 -1.45 -0.71
N PHE A 19 17.48 -0.89 0.49
CA PHE A 19 18.52 -0.34 1.35
C PHE A 19 19.51 -1.40 1.82
N VAL A 20 19.01 -2.52 2.36
CA VAL A 20 19.83 -3.63 2.86
C VAL A 20 20.67 -4.20 1.71
N LEU A 21 20.08 -4.40 0.53
CA LEU A 21 20.79 -4.91 -0.64
C LEU A 21 21.89 -3.95 -1.10
N LYS A 22 21.60 -2.65 -1.17
CA LYS A 22 22.58 -1.62 -1.54
C LYS A 22 23.72 -1.56 -0.52
N TRP A 23 23.40 -1.62 0.78
CA TRP A 23 24.39 -1.61 1.85
C TRP A 23 25.27 -2.86 1.77
N ALA A 24 24.69 -4.06 1.62
CA ALA A 24 25.43 -5.30 1.54
C ALA A 24 26.38 -5.32 0.33
N ARG A 25 25.96 -4.82 -0.83
CA ARG A 25 26.83 -4.67 -2.01
C ARG A 25 28.01 -3.72 -1.78
N ALA A 26 27.81 -2.67 -0.99
CA ALA A 26 28.87 -1.70 -0.66
C ALA A 26 29.87 -2.26 0.35
N GLN A 27 29.42 -3.05 1.34
CA GLN A 27 30.27 -3.60 2.39
C GLN A 27 30.93 -4.93 2.01
N TYR A 28 30.28 -5.73 1.17
CA TYR A 28 30.73 -7.06 0.76
C TYR A 28 30.80 -7.14 -0.77
N PRO A 29 31.93 -6.73 -1.38
CA PRO A 29 32.09 -6.76 -2.84
C PRO A 29 32.05 -8.18 -3.42
N LYS A 30 32.59 -9.16 -2.67
CA LYS A 30 32.57 -10.57 -3.04
C LYS A 30 31.16 -11.14 -2.94
N LEU A 31 30.76 -11.91 -3.95
CA LEU A 31 29.41 -12.47 -4.03
C LEU A 31 29.13 -13.48 -2.91
N GLU A 32 30.11 -14.33 -2.58
CA GLU A 32 29.98 -15.37 -1.57
C GLU A 32 29.76 -14.77 -0.17
N ASP A 33 30.63 -13.86 0.27
CA ASP A 33 30.48 -13.12 1.53
C ASP A 33 29.12 -12.41 1.60
N ARG A 34 28.69 -11.82 0.47
CA ARG A 34 27.41 -11.10 0.39
C ARG A 34 26.22 -12.05 0.55
N ARG A 35 26.25 -13.22 -0.09
CA ARG A 35 25.20 -14.25 0.06
C ARG A 35 25.12 -14.76 1.50
N GLU A 36 26.27 -15.05 2.09
CA GLU A 36 26.35 -15.49 3.48
C GLU A 36 25.72 -14.46 4.41
N VAL A 37 26.19 -13.21 4.37
CA VAL A 37 25.71 -12.15 5.27
C VAL A 37 24.23 -11.80 5.02
N LEU A 38 23.79 -11.73 3.77
CA LEU A 38 22.38 -11.48 3.46
C LEU A 38 21.48 -12.60 3.97
N GLY A 39 21.80 -13.85 3.68
CA GLY A 39 20.96 -15.00 4.01
C GLY A 39 20.91 -15.30 5.50
N SER A 40 22.05 -15.20 6.20
CA SER A 40 22.15 -15.61 7.61
C SER A 40 21.90 -14.49 8.61
N HIS A 41 22.20 -13.22 8.26
CA HIS A 41 22.17 -12.11 9.22
C HIS A 41 21.20 -11.00 8.83
N LEU A 42 21.16 -10.57 7.57
CA LEU A 42 20.39 -9.37 7.21
C LEU A 42 18.95 -9.66 6.83
N ALA A 43 18.65 -10.84 6.28
CA ALA A 43 17.32 -11.24 5.86
C ALA A 43 16.27 -11.12 6.97
N GLN A 44 16.63 -11.45 8.22
CA GLN A 44 15.72 -11.38 9.36
C GLN A 44 15.19 -9.96 9.67
N TYR A 45 15.91 -8.91 9.24
CA TYR A 45 15.47 -7.53 9.43
C TYR A 45 14.48 -7.06 8.37
N ILE A 46 14.34 -7.82 7.28
CA ILE A 46 13.41 -7.58 6.19
C ILE A 46 12.13 -8.40 6.45
N ARG A 47 11.00 -7.71 6.50
CA ARG A 47 9.68 -8.32 6.71
C ARG A 47 9.07 -8.74 5.38
N PHE A 48 9.62 -9.77 4.74
CA PHE A 48 9.13 -10.28 3.45
C PHE A 48 7.60 -10.38 3.33
N PRO A 49 6.83 -10.80 4.37
CA PRO A 49 5.36 -10.81 4.32
C PRO A 49 4.69 -9.45 4.05
N TYR A 50 5.38 -8.33 4.28
CA TYR A 50 4.90 -6.95 4.03
C TYR A 50 5.47 -6.30 2.76
N MET A 51 6.33 -7.00 2.02
CA MET A 51 6.81 -6.55 0.71
C MET A 51 5.73 -6.72 -0.36
N THR A 52 5.84 -5.98 -1.47
CA THR A 52 4.96 -6.16 -2.62
C THR A 52 5.25 -7.47 -3.35
N CYS A 53 4.24 -8.11 -3.94
CA CYS A 53 4.45 -9.33 -4.74
C CYS A 53 5.44 -9.09 -5.89
N ARG A 54 5.43 -7.88 -6.49
CA ARG A 54 6.40 -7.47 -7.50
C ARG A 54 7.82 -7.50 -6.95
N LYS A 55 8.05 -7.02 -5.73
CA LYS A 55 9.38 -7.05 -5.10
C LYS A 55 9.77 -8.45 -4.67
N LEU A 56 8.87 -9.26 -4.14
CA LEU A 56 9.12 -10.67 -3.83
C LEU A 56 9.57 -11.47 -5.07
N LYS A 57 8.97 -11.22 -6.24
CA LYS A 57 9.48 -11.78 -7.52
C LYS A 57 10.92 -11.39 -7.81
N LYS A 58 11.34 -10.16 -7.49
CA LYS A 58 12.74 -9.71 -7.64
C LYS A 58 13.69 -10.37 -6.64
N VAL A 59 13.22 -10.77 -5.46
CA VAL A 59 14.01 -11.52 -4.49
C VAL A 59 14.39 -12.89 -5.09
N LEU A 60 13.44 -13.58 -5.74
CA LEU A 60 13.68 -14.89 -6.38
C LEU A 60 14.72 -14.85 -7.50
N THR A 61 14.89 -13.70 -8.15
CA THR A 61 15.85 -13.51 -9.24
C THR A 61 17.11 -12.76 -8.79
N CYS A 62 17.29 -12.55 -7.48
CA CYS A 62 18.41 -11.78 -6.96
C CYS A 62 19.63 -12.67 -6.75
N ASN A 63 20.70 -12.43 -7.51
CA ASN A 63 21.93 -13.21 -7.40
C ASN A 63 22.65 -13.08 -6.05
N ASP A 64 22.30 -12.05 -5.26
CA ASP A 64 22.90 -11.78 -3.95
C ASP A 64 22.30 -12.62 -2.82
N PHE A 65 21.23 -13.37 -3.09
CA PHE A 65 20.73 -14.40 -2.19
C PHE A 65 21.06 -15.78 -2.75
N ASP A 66 21.29 -16.76 -1.86
CA ASP A 66 21.19 -18.16 -2.24
C ASP A 66 19.76 -18.52 -2.63
N GLN A 67 19.61 -19.31 -3.70
CA GLN A 67 18.32 -19.60 -4.31
C GLN A 67 17.36 -20.27 -3.32
N ASP A 68 17.88 -21.19 -2.50
CA ASP A 68 17.08 -21.90 -1.49
C ASP A 68 16.59 -20.96 -0.38
N VAL A 69 17.45 -20.03 0.05
CA VAL A 69 17.11 -19.02 1.06
C VAL A 69 16.07 -18.05 0.52
N ALA A 70 16.28 -17.51 -0.69
CA ALA A 70 15.32 -16.63 -1.35
C ALA A 70 13.96 -17.31 -1.54
N SER A 71 13.95 -18.56 -2.01
CA SER A 71 12.73 -19.33 -2.23
C SER A 71 11.97 -19.57 -0.93
N LYS A 72 12.67 -19.95 0.15
CA LYS A 72 12.07 -20.14 1.47
C LYS A 72 11.41 -18.87 1.99
N LEU A 73 12.13 -17.74 1.96
CA LEU A 73 11.63 -16.45 2.45
C LEU A 73 10.41 -15.96 1.65
N VAL A 74 10.44 -16.15 0.33
CA VAL A 74 9.34 -15.75 -0.55
C VAL A 74 8.12 -16.65 -0.36
N LEU A 75 8.30 -17.96 -0.23
CA LEU A 75 7.17 -18.88 0.03
C LEU A 75 6.53 -18.60 1.39
N GLU A 76 7.31 -18.40 2.46
CA GLU A 76 6.81 -18.01 3.78
C GLU A 76 5.98 -16.72 3.71
N ALA A 77 6.48 -15.71 2.99
CA ALA A 77 5.77 -14.45 2.77
C ALA A 77 4.45 -14.63 1.99
N LEU A 78 4.45 -15.46 0.94
CA LEU A 78 3.27 -15.72 0.13
C LEU A 78 2.21 -16.51 0.92
N PHE A 79 2.61 -17.52 1.68
CA PHE A 79 1.69 -18.27 2.54
C PHE A 79 1.08 -17.39 3.61
N TYR A 80 1.88 -16.55 4.29
CA TYR A 80 1.34 -15.58 5.25
C TYR A 80 0.30 -14.66 4.60
N LYS A 81 0.60 -14.08 3.43
CA LYS A 81 -0.32 -13.19 2.70
C LYS A 81 -1.61 -13.88 2.27
N ALA A 82 -1.55 -15.16 1.94
CA ALA A 82 -2.71 -15.96 1.54
C ALA A 82 -3.55 -16.46 2.73
N ASP A 83 -3.01 -16.40 3.95
CA ASP A 83 -3.68 -16.94 5.12
C ASP A 83 -4.85 -16.06 5.61
N ALA A 84 -5.75 -16.66 6.38
CA ALA A 84 -6.89 -15.97 6.94
C ALA A 84 -6.45 -14.90 7.98
N PRO A 85 -7.18 -13.77 8.11
CA PRO A 85 -6.79 -12.68 9.01
C PRO A 85 -6.63 -13.09 10.48
N TYR A 86 -7.33 -14.13 10.95
CA TYR A 86 -7.14 -14.63 12.32
C TYR A 86 -5.81 -15.37 12.48
N ARG A 87 -5.36 -16.13 11.48
CA ARG A 87 -4.07 -16.83 11.53
C ARG A 87 -2.89 -15.89 11.38
N GLN A 88 -3.00 -14.89 10.51
CA GLN A 88 -2.02 -13.79 10.44
C GLN A 88 -1.83 -13.13 11.80
N ARG A 89 -2.94 -12.84 12.51
CA ARG A 89 -2.89 -12.28 13.88
C ARG A 89 -2.28 -13.22 14.90
N SER A 90 -2.58 -14.52 14.84
CA SER A 90 -1.96 -15.53 15.70
C SER A 90 -0.45 -15.60 15.50
N LEU A 91 0.02 -15.68 14.25
CA LEU A 91 1.45 -15.71 13.92
C LEU A 91 2.17 -14.43 14.38
N ALA A 92 1.57 -13.27 14.17
CA ALA A 92 2.12 -12.00 14.65
C ALA A 92 2.20 -11.92 16.19
N ALA A 93 1.22 -12.49 16.90
CA ALA A 93 1.21 -12.56 18.35
C ALA A 93 2.26 -13.55 18.89
N GLU A 94 2.39 -14.73 18.28
CA GLU A 94 3.41 -15.72 18.64
C GLU A 94 4.83 -15.17 18.44
N GLU A 95 5.09 -14.51 17.30
CA GLU A 95 6.39 -13.91 17.03
C GLU A 95 6.70 -12.71 17.94
N SER A 96 5.68 -12.00 18.46
CA SER A 96 5.90 -10.89 19.41
C SER A 96 6.58 -11.32 20.72
N VAL A 97 6.51 -12.61 21.06
CA VAL A 97 7.16 -13.24 22.23
C VAL A 97 8.61 -13.63 21.91
N THR A 98 8.94 -13.79 20.64
CA THR A 98 10.31 -14.05 20.16
C THR A 98 11.00 -12.75 19.75
N SER A 99 12.33 -12.71 19.69
CA SER A 99 13.03 -11.53 19.13
C SER A 99 12.84 -11.37 17.61
N ASN A 100 12.11 -12.30 16.96
CA ASN A 100 11.86 -12.32 15.53
C ASN A 100 10.54 -11.59 15.23
N ARG A 101 10.60 -10.46 14.52
CA ARG A 101 9.44 -9.57 14.28
C ARG A 101 9.01 -9.55 12.81
N ARG A 102 9.09 -10.69 12.12
CA ARG A 102 8.88 -10.78 10.66
C ARG A 102 7.41 -10.69 10.26
N PHE A 103 6.50 -11.10 11.13
CA PHE A 103 5.04 -11.00 10.93
C PHE A 103 4.39 -9.78 11.60
N ILE A 104 5.17 -8.84 12.13
CA ILE A 104 4.65 -7.61 12.73
C ILE A 104 4.73 -6.49 11.70
N GLU A 105 3.69 -5.67 11.53
CA GLU A 105 3.73 -4.53 10.61
C GLU A 105 4.57 -3.37 11.21
N ARG A 106 5.39 -2.70 10.38
CA ARG A 106 6.15 -1.49 10.78
C ARG A 106 5.25 -0.25 10.67
N ALA A 107 5.64 0.85 11.32
CA ALA A 107 5.07 2.16 11.05
C ALA A 107 5.50 2.68 9.66
N TYR A 108 4.79 2.26 8.61
CA TYR A 108 5.06 2.71 7.25
C TYR A 108 4.52 4.12 6.98
N LYS A 109 5.33 4.96 6.33
CA LYS A 109 4.91 6.26 5.81
C LYS A 109 3.83 6.12 4.73
N TYR A 110 3.96 5.10 3.88
CA TYR A 110 3.02 4.80 2.80
C TYR A 110 2.17 3.58 3.15
N ARG A 111 0.85 3.72 3.07
CA ARG A 111 -0.11 2.67 3.44
C ARG A 111 -0.10 1.50 2.46
N PRO A 112 0.05 0.25 2.93
CA PRO A 112 -0.08 -0.91 2.06
C PRO A 112 -1.43 -0.93 1.34
N VAL A 113 -1.43 -1.49 0.14
CA VAL A 113 -2.64 -1.74 -0.66
C VAL A 113 -2.69 -3.18 -1.12
N LYS A 114 -3.90 -3.73 -1.24
CA LYS A 114 -4.11 -5.00 -1.94
C LYS A 114 -4.48 -4.68 -3.38
N VAL A 115 -3.81 -5.31 -4.34
CA VAL A 115 -4.00 -5.04 -5.76
C VAL A 115 -4.35 -6.34 -6.46
N VAL A 116 -5.41 -6.32 -7.26
CA VAL A 116 -5.79 -7.39 -8.18
C VAL A 116 -5.63 -6.85 -9.60
N GLU A 117 -4.76 -7.48 -10.38
CA GLU A 117 -4.45 -7.06 -11.75
C GLU A 117 -5.15 -7.99 -12.74
N PHE A 118 -5.64 -7.43 -13.84
CA PHE A 118 -6.25 -8.16 -14.93
C PHE A 118 -5.61 -7.70 -16.25
N GLU A 119 -5.17 -8.66 -17.06
CA GLU A 119 -4.55 -8.37 -18.36
C GLU A 119 -5.57 -8.32 -19.51
N LEU A 120 -6.59 -9.17 -19.43
CA LEU A 120 -7.63 -9.33 -20.46
C LEU A 120 -9.04 -9.21 -19.85
N PRO A 121 -10.04 -8.73 -20.62
CA PRO A 121 -9.96 -8.25 -22.01
C PRO A 121 -9.36 -6.85 -22.13
N ARG A 122 -9.18 -6.16 -21.01
CA ARG A 122 -8.52 -4.85 -20.92
C ARG A 122 -7.58 -4.87 -19.73
N GLN A 123 -6.47 -4.16 -19.84
CA GLN A 123 -5.59 -3.95 -18.69
C GLN A 123 -6.31 -3.09 -17.66
N GLN A 124 -6.59 -3.69 -16.50
CA GLN A 124 -7.26 -3.04 -15.39
C GLN A 124 -6.67 -3.53 -14.06
N CYS A 125 -6.80 -2.72 -13.01
CA CYS A 125 -6.50 -3.18 -11.66
C CYS A 125 -7.53 -2.66 -10.65
N VAL A 126 -7.77 -3.48 -9.63
CA VAL A 126 -8.61 -3.14 -8.48
C VAL A 126 -7.71 -3.04 -7.27
N VAL A 127 -7.72 -1.85 -6.65
CA VAL A 127 -6.88 -1.50 -5.51
C VAL A 127 -7.76 -1.33 -4.29
N TYR A 128 -7.43 -2.02 -3.21
CA TYR A 128 -8.08 -1.89 -1.91
C TYR A 128 -7.16 -1.16 -0.94
N LEU A 129 -7.69 -0.14 -0.28
CA LEU A 129 -7.02 0.67 0.73
C LEU A 129 -7.89 0.72 1.98
N ASP A 130 -7.35 0.21 3.08
CA ASP A 130 -7.99 0.28 4.38
C ASP A 130 -7.34 1.38 5.23
N LEU A 131 -8.17 2.19 5.89
CA LEU A 131 -7.74 3.25 6.81
C LEU A 131 -8.48 3.10 8.14
N LYS A 132 -7.75 3.15 9.27
CA LYS A 132 -8.41 3.12 10.58
C LYS A 132 -9.08 4.45 10.88
N ARG A 133 -10.13 4.42 11.69
CA ARG A 133 -10.84 5.63 12.14
C ARG A 133 -9.90 6.61 12.84
N GLU A 134 -9.03 6.15 13.75
CA GLU A 134 -8.08 7.05 14.41
C GLU A 134 -7.10 7.69 13.42
N GLU A 135 -6.72 6.98 12.36
CA GLU A 135 -5.83 7.49 11.32
C GLU A 135 -6.53 8.55 10.48
N CYS A 136 -7.81 8.35 10.17
CA CYS A 136 -8.65 9.35 9.53
C CYS A 136 -8.79 10.59 10.41
N VAL A 137 -9.11 10.46 11.70
CA VAL A 137 -9.24 11.60 12.63
C VAL A 137 -7.98 12.46 12.64
N ASN A 138 -6.80 11.82 12.63
CA ASN A 138 -5.51 12.51 12.61
C ASN A 138 -5.20 13.26 11.30
N LEU A 139 -6.03 13.13 10.25
CA LEU A 139 -5.90 13.92 9.02
C LEU A 139 -6.50 15.33 9.17
N PHE A 140 -7.29 15.63 10.19
CA PHE A 140 -7.87 16.97 10.32
C PHE A 140 -6.80 18.02 10.67
N PRO A 141 -6.85 19.26 10.13
CA PRO A 141 -7.81 19.77 9.13
C PRO A 141 -7.35 19.64 7.67
N SER A 142 -6.08 19.27 7.43
CA SER A 142 -5.42 19.35 6.10
C SER A 142 -4.41 18.22 5.84
N GLY A 143 -4.37 17.23 6.72
CA GLY A 143 -3.52 16.05 6.66
C GLY A 143 -3.84 15.14 5.49
N ARG A 144 -2.85 14.32 5.13
CA ARG A 144 -2.88 13.44 3.97
C ARG A 144 -2.25 12.10 4.31
N VAL A 145 -2.84 11.04 3.78
CA VAL A 145 -2.25 9.70 3.79
C VAL A 145 -2.08 9.23 2.36
N TYR A 146 -0.94 8.62 2.08
CA TYR A 146 -0.56 8.13 0.76
C TYR A 146 -0.45 6.62 0.81
N SER A 147 -0.92 5.94 -0.24
CA SER A 147 -0.68 4.52 -0.40
C SER A 147 0.76 4.24 -0.87
N GLN A 148 1.20 3.00 -0.71
CA GLN A 148 2.30 2.47 -1.49
C GLN A 148 1.94 2.48 -2.98
N ALA A 149 2.98 2.50 -3.82
CA ALA A 149 2.78 2.50 -5.26
C ALA A 149 2.26 1.14 -5.75
N PHE A 150 1.30 1.17 -6.65
CA PHE A 150 0.81 0.02 -7.41
C PHE A 150 0.99 0.30 -8.91
N HIS A 151 0.84 -0.73 -9.75
CA HIS A 151 1.17 -0.60 -11.17
C HIS A 151 -0.01 -0.99 -12.06
N LEU A 152 -0.09 -0.31 -13.20
CA LEU A 152 -1.03 -0.62 -14.28
C LEU A 152 -0.34 -0.29 -15.61
N GLY A 153 -0.27 -1.25 -16.54
CA GLY A 153 0.43 -1.05 -17.81
C GLY A 153 1.89 -0.65 -17.67
N GLY A 154 2.58 -1.17 -16.64
CA GLY A 154 3.96 -0.82 -16.31
C GLY A 154 4.12 0.52 -15.59
N GLN A 155 3.09 1.38 -15.58
CA GLN A 155 3.14 2.71 -14.95
C GLN A 155 2.81 2.63 -13.45
N GLY A 156 3.60 3.32 -12.63
CA GLY A 156 3.38 3.43 -11.18
C GLY A 156 2.34 4.49 -10.82
N PHE A 157 1.39 4.12 -9.96
CA PHE A 157 0.31 4.93 -9.41
C PHE A 157 0.26 4.85 -7.89
N PHE A 158 -0.41 5.81 -7.25
CA PHE A 158 -0.70 5.80 -5.82
C PHE A 158 -2.05 6.46 -5.53
N LEU A 159 -2.69 6.03 -4.45
CA LEU A 159 -3.85 6.70 -3.88
C LEU A 159 -3.40 7.69 -2.81
N SER A 160 -4.16 8.77 -2.66
CA SER A 160 -3.99 9.71 -1.57
C SER A 160 -5.34 10.13 -1.02
N ALA A 161 -5.54 9.92 0.28
CA ALA A 161 -6.74 10.35 1.01
C ALA A 161 -6.41 11.59 1.86
N HIS A 162 -7.28 12.59 1.80
CA HIS A 162 -7.01 13.94 2.32
C HIS A 162 -8.20 14.41 3.15
N CYS A 163 -7.92 15.14 4.22
CA CYS A 163 -8.89 16.10 4.76
C CYS A 163 -8.79 17.38 3.92
N ASN A 164 -9.84 17.72 3.17
CA ASN A 164 -9.90 18.92 2.34
C ASN A 164 -10.96 19.87 2.87
N MET A 165 -10.70 21.18 2.80
CA MET A 165 -11.77 22.16 2.89
C MET A 165 -12.46 22.25 1.52
N ASP A 166 -13.76 21.96 1.48
CA ASP A 166 -14.55 22.19 0.27
C ASP A 166 -14.91 23.67 0.16
N GLN A 167 -14.49 24.30 -0.93
CA GLN A 167 -14.68 25.76 -1.13
C GLN A 167 -16.14 26.12 -1.37
N GLN A 168 -16.96 25.19 -1.87
CA GLN A 168 -18.37 25.43 -2.16
C GLN A 168 -19.24 25.31 -0.92
N SER A 169 -19.03 24.28 -0.11
CA SER A 169 -19.84 24.00 1.08
C SER A 169 -19.25 24.52 2.39
N SER A 170 -18.04 25.08 2.36
CA SER A 170 -17.33 25.66 3.51
C SER A 170 -17.12 24.70 4.69
N PHE A 171 -17.11 23.39 4.46
CA PHE A 171 -16.78 22.39 5.46
C PHE A 171 -15.61 21.49 5.05
N HIS A 172 -14.94 20.90 6.04
CA HIS A 172 -13.92 19.89 5.80
C HIS A 172 -14.57 18.56 5.37
N CYS A 173 -13.98 17.84 4.43
CA CYS A 173 -14.49 16.59 3.88
C CYS A 173 -13.34 15.63 3.50
N LEU A 174 -13.67 14.34 3.37
CA LEU A 174 -12.71 13.35 2.89
C LEU A 174 -12.64 13.37 1.37
N GLY A 175 -11.47 13.67 0.84
CA GLY A 175 -11.17 13.52 -0.58
C GLY A 175 -10.28 12.32 -0.87
N LEU A 176 -10.42 11.77 -2.06
CA LEU A 176 -9.59 10.67 -2.57
C LEU A 176 -9.10 11.00 -3.96
N PHE A 177 -7.80 10.81 -4.18
CA PHE A 177 -7.13 11.13 -5.43
C PHE A 177 -6.18 10.03 -5.87
N LEU A 178 -6.13 9.82 -7.18
CA LEU A 178 -5.19 8.98 -7.89
C LEU A 178 -4.06 9.83 -8.45
N GLY A 179 -2.82 9.51 -8.09
CA GLY A 179 -1.61 10.14 -8.61
C GLY A 179 -0.75 9.15 -9.40
N MET A 180 0.02 9.67 -10.35
CA MET A 180 1.03 8.91 -11.11
C MET A 180 2.44 9.24 -10.59
N GLN A 181 3.25 8.23 -10.32
CA GLN A 181 4.56 8.39 -9.68
C GLN A 181 5.64 8.94 -10.63
N GLU A 182 5.64 8.53 -11.90
CA GLU A 182 6.69 8.92 -12.84
C GLU A 182 6.31 10.16 -13.68
N LYS A 183 7.33 10.94 -14.03
CA LYS A 183 7.28 11.97 -15.07
C LYS A 183 7.82 11.34 -16.37
N GLY A 184 7.07 10.41 -16.96
CA GLY A 184 7.36 9.93 -18.31
C GLY A 184 6.99 10.98 -19.35
N SER A 185 7.59 10.90 -20.54
CA SER A 185 7.21 11.70 -21.71
C SER A 185 5.90 11.22 -22.37
N ALA A 186 5.45 10.01 -22.04
CA ALA A 186 4.23 9.42 -22.57
C ALA A 186 3.01 9.82 -21.73
N SER A 187 1.91 10.14 -22.42
CA SER A 187 0.61 10.32 -21.81
C SER A 187 -0.04 8.96 -21.50
N PHE A 188 -0.73 8.85 -20.36
CA PHE A 188 -1.37 7.60 -19.94
C PHE A 188 -2.83 7.86 -19.56
N ALA A 189 -3.75 7.37 -20.38
CA ALA A 189 -5.18 7.61 -20.23
C ALA A 189 -5.86 6.49 -19.43
N VAL A 190 -6.60 6.87 -18.39
CA VAL A 190 -7.21 5.94 -17.44
C VAL A 190 -8.66 6.36 -17.16
N ASP A 191 -9.57 5.38 -17.19
CA ASP A 191 -10.87 5.48 -16.52
C ASP A 191 -10.70 4.96 -15.08
N TYR A 192 -11.25 5.68 -14.11
CA TYR A 192 -11.16 5.29 -12.72
C TYR A 192 -12.50 5.41 -11.98
N GLU A 193 -12.75 4.46 -11.08
CA GLU A 193 -13.89 4.45 -10.16
C GLU A 193 -13.36 4.40 -8.73
N PHE A 194 -13.88 5.27 -7.86
CA PHE A 194 -13.71 5.18 -6.42
C PHE A 194 -15.00 4.68 -5.77
N ALA A 195 -14.86 3.69 -4.90
CA ALA A 195 -15.95 3.12 -4.12
C ALA A 195 -15.55 2.97 -2.65
N ALA A 196 -16.54 2.89 -1.77
CA ALA A 196 -16.33 2.58 -0.36
C ALA A 196 -17.33 1.52 0.10
N ARG A 197 -16.90 0.66 1.03
CA ARG A 197 -17.78 -0.32 1.65
C ARG A 197 -18.66 0.37 2.69
N LEU A 198 -19.96 0.10 2.67
CA LEU A 198 -20.91 0.67 3.62
C LEU A 198 -21.28 -0.33 4.70
N LYS A 199 -21.34 0.11 5.96
CA LYS A 199 -21.72 -0.71 7.12
C LYS A 199 -23.10 -1.37 6.99
N PRO A 200 -24.16 -0.72 6.46
CA PRO A 200 -25.48 -1.34 6.40
C PRO A 200 -25.59 -2.52 5.41
N THR A 201 -24.86 -2.47 4.29
CA THR A 201 -24.94 -3.50 3.24
C THR A 201 -23.71 -4.40 3.19
N GLU A 202 -22.60 -3.97 3.78
CA GLU A 202 -21.26 -4.57 3.68
C GLU A 202 -20.72 -4.67 2.24
N GLU A 203 -21.35 -3.96 1.31
CA GLU A 203 -21.01 -3.93 -0.12
C GLU A 203 -20.27 -2.64 -0.49
N PHE A 204 -19.42 -2.73 -1.52
CA PHE A 204 -18.79 -1.57 -2.13
C PHE A 204 -19.78 -0.80 -2.98
N VAL A 205 -19.99 0.48 -2.63
CA VAL A 205 -20.83 1.40 -3.38
C VAL A 205 -19.96 2.43 -4.09
N CYS A 206 -20.17 2.59 -5.40
CA CYS A 206 -19.50 3.61 -6.20
C CYS A 206 -19.79 5.01 -5.65
N LYS A 207 -18.74 5.81 -5.48
CA LYS A 207 -18.80 7.19 -4.98
C LYS A 207 -18.39 8.21 -6.02
N TYR A 208 -17.47 7.85 -6.91
CA TYR A 208 -17.04 8.74 -7.96
C TYR A 208 -16.52 7.96 -9.17
N LYS A 209 -16.77 8.47 -10.37
CA LYS A 209 -16.17 8.01 -11.62
C LYS A 209 -15.55 9.20 -12.32
N GLY A 210 -14.37 8.97 -12.89
CA GLY A 210 -13.70 9.97 -13.69
C GLY A 210 -12.83 9.31 -14.75
N ASN A 211 -12.32 10.15 -15.64
CA ASN A 211 -11.27 9.76 -16.54
C ASN A 211 -10.23 10.85 -16.60
N TYR A 212 -8.98 10.46 -16.88
CA TYR A 212 -7.90 11.42 -17.00
C TYR A 212 -6.76 10.89 -17.86
N THR A 213 -6.12 11.79 -18.58
CA THR A 213 -4.87 11.52 -19.29
C THR A 213 -3.73 12.12 -18.48
N PHE A 214 -2.97 11.26 -17.82
CA PHE A 214 -1.81 11.65 -17.02
C PHE A 214 -0.63 12.00 -17.93
N THR A 215 -0.05 13.18 -17.72
CA THR A 215 1.19 13.64 -18.38
C THR A 215 2.34 13.83 -17.38
N GLY A 216 2.19 13.33 -16.16
CA GLY A 216 3.16 13.45 -15.06
C GLY A 216 2.79 14.51 -14.01
N GLY A 217 3.14 14.25 -12.75
CA GLY A 217 3.16 15.26 -11.68
C GLY A 217 1.82 15.78 -11.17
N LYS A 218 0.68 15.21 -11.59
CA LYS A 218 -0.66 15.61 -11.13
C LYS A 218 -1.44 14.44 -10.54
N ALA A 219 -2.19 14.72 -9.48
CA ALA A 219 -3.19 13.82 -8.93
C ALA A 219 -4.60 14.30 -9.31
N VAL A 220 -5.50 13.37 -9.60
CA VAL A 220 -6.89 13.61 -9.98
C VAL A 220 -7.82 12.79 -9.10
N GLY A 221 -9.03 13.28 -8.88
CA GLY A 221 -9.98 12.60 -8.02
C GLY A 221 -11.08 13.54 -7.56
N TYR A 222 -11.63 13.27 -6.39
CA TYR A 222 -12.80 13.98 -5.90
C TYR A 222 -12.56 14.50 -4.49
N ARG A 223 -12.87 15.79 -4.28
CA ARG A 223 -12.58 16.50 -3.02
C ARG A 223 -13.49 16.04 -1.88
N ASN A 224 -14.76 15.76 -2.17
CA ASN A 224 -15.78 15.38 -1.20
C ASN A 224 -16.35 14.00 -1.54
N LEU A 225 -15.57 12.94 -1.35
CA LEU A 225 -15.88 11.57 -1.76
C LEU A 225 -17.24 11.08 -1.27
N PHE A 226 -17.66 11.51 -0.08
CA PHE A 226 -18.87 11.00 0.58
C PHE A 226 -20.02 11.98 0.64
N ALA A 227 -19.85 13.20 0.13
CA ALA A 227 -20.83 14.28 0.22
C ALA A 227 -21.29 14.57 1.66
N VAL A 228 -20.42 14.39 2.66
CA VAL A 228 -20.71 14.64 4.07
C VAL A 228 -19.61 15.48 4.74
N PRO A 229 -19.94 16.27 5.77
CA PRO A 229 -18.94 16.95 6.58
C PRO A 229 -18.02 16.00 7.33
N TRP A 230 -16.80 16.46 7.62
CA TRP A 230 -15.77 15.69 8.30
C TRP A 230 -16.24 15.16 9.65
N THR A 231 -16.95 15.99 10.41
CA THR A 231 -17.51 15.65 11.72
C THR A 231 -18.45 14.46 11.63
N SER A 232 -19.36 14.45 10.65
CA SER A 232 -20.26 13.33 10.36
C SER A 232 -19.52 12.12 9.80
N PHE A 233 -18.48 12.34 8.99
CA PHE A 233 -17.68 11.27 8.44
C PHE A 233 -16.98 10.47 9.55
N VAL A 234 -16.30 11.11 10.50
CA VAL A 234 -15.54 10.41 11.56
C VAL A 234 -16.36 10.03 12.79
N ALA A 235 -17.62 10.47 12.90
CA ALA A 235 -18.52 10.19 14.02
C ALA A 235 -18.73 8.68 14.25
N GLU A 236 -18.93 8.27 15.50
CA GLU A 236 -19.02 6.85 15.89
C GLU A 236 -20.10 6.07 15.11
N ASP A 237 -21.23 6.73 14.82
CA ASP A 237 -22.38 6.22 14.08
C ASP A 237 -22.23 6.28 12.55
N SER A 238 -21.10 6.80 12.05
CA SER A 238 -20.80 6.86 10.61
C SER A 238 -20.91 5.51 9.93
N ILE A 239 -21.66 5.48 8.84
CA ILE A 239 -21.91 4.28 8.02
C ILE A 239 -20.67 3.81 7.24
N TYR A 240 -19.59 4.61 7.21
CA TYR A 240 -18.42 4.33 6.39
C TYR A 240 -17.36 3.47 7.11
N PHE A 241 -17.51 3.28 8.43
CA PHE A 241 -16.56 2.53 9.25
C PHE A 241 -17.18 1.21 9.69
N ILE A 242 -16.57 0.11 9.28
CA ILE A 242 -16.92 -1.26 9.70
C ILE A 242 -15.84 -1.72 10.65
N ASN A 243 -16.22 -1.99 11.92
CA ASN A 243 -15.26 -2.33 12.99
C ASN A 243 -14.10 -1.31 13.11
N GLY A 244 -14.40 -0.03 12.91
CA GLY A 244 -13.40 1.05 12.98
C GLY A 244 -12.51 1.19 11.73
N ILE A 245 -12.78 0.46 10.65
CA ILE A 245 -12.01 0.53 9.41
C ILE A 245 -12.86 1.11 8.28
N LEU A 246 -12.31 2.11 7.59
CA LEU A 246 -12.80 2.58 6.30
C LEU A 246 -12.20 1.72 5.20
N HIS A 247 -13.05 1.08 4.41
CA HIS A 247 -12.63 0.25 3.27
C HIS A 247 -12.86 1.00 1.95
N LEU A 248 -11.78 1.41 1.29
CA LEU A 248 -11.81 2.07 -0.01
C LEU A 248 -11.42 1.09 -1.13
N ARG A 249 -12.04 1.26 -2.29
CA ARG A 249 -11.69 0.58 -3.53
C ARG A 249 -11.47 1.60 -4.63
N ALA A 250 -10.38 1.46 -5.39
CA ALA A 250 -10.18 2.15 -6.64
C ALA A 250 -10.05 1.12 -7.77
N GLU A 251 -10.87 1.24 -8.80
CA GLU A 251 -10.76 0.45 -10.03
C GLU A 251 -10.21 1.36 -11.13
N LEU A 252 -9.17 0.91 -11.82
CA LEU A 252 -8.52 1.65 -12.90
C LEU A 252 -8.52 0.77 -14.15
N THR A 253 -8.88 1.36 -15.29
CA THR A 253 -8.83 0.70 -16.60
C THR A 253 -8.05 1.57 -17.58
N ILE A 254 -7.09 0.98 -18.31
CA ILE A 254 -6.38 1.69 -19.38
C ILE A 254 -7.36 1.98 -20.52
N ARG A 255 -7.41 3.24 -20.95
CA ARG A 255 -8.11 3.63 -22.16
C ARG A 255 -7.23 3.34 -23.36
N LEU A 256 -7.73 2.54 -24.29
CA LEU A 256 -7.12 2.46 -25.61
C LEU A 256 -7.42 3.78 -26.33
N CYS A 257 -6.38 4.50 -26.75
CA CYS A 257 -6.56 5.59 -27.71
C CYS A 257 -7.07 4.96 -29.01
N SER A 258 -8.34 5.22 -29.35
CA SER A 258 -8.89 5.02 -30.68
C SER A 258 -8.41 6.13 -31.61
#